data_AF-A0A1B6EHY7-F1
#
_entry.id   AF-A0A1B6EHY7-F1
#
_cell.length_a   1.000
_cell.length_b   1.000
_cell.length_c   1.000
_cell.angle_alpha   90.00
_cell.angle_beta   90.00
_cell.angle_gamma   90.00
#
_symmetry.space_group_name_H-M   'P 1'
#
loop_
_entity.id
_entity.type
_entity.pdbx_description
1 polymer ?
#
loop_
_entity_poly.entity_id
_entity_poly.type
_entity_poly.pdbx_seq_one_letter_code
_entity_poly.pdbx_strand_id
1 'polypeptide(L)'
;HCALFFLQFFCDKPPMYNKYPNLERPSPENFASVPSRLIFSWFTPLVQLGAKKPLEASDMFTLDHENTSKAIICKFYKNLLVSVEKMNQPKVSYDKRSSEVGLYRTVKPQISIFAALCKTFWPSFLMGSLIKCFHDIAVFINPQLLNLVISFVSSDESLWKGCMYATLML
;
A
#
# COMPACT_ATOMS: atom_id res chain seq x y z
N HIS A 1 -14.72 19.36 0.15
CA HIS A 1 -13.79 18.32 -0.35
C HIS A 1 -13.22 17.46 0.78
N CYS A 2 -12.62 18.02 1.85
CA CYS A 2 -12.05 17.23 2.95
C CYS A 2 -13.09 16.37 3.72
N ALA A 3 -14.29 16.90 3.98
CA ALA A 3 -15.34 16.15 4.70
C ALA A 3 -15.87 14.93 3.91
N LEU A 4 -15.92 15.00 2.58
CA LEU A 4 -16.30 13.85 1.73
C LEU A 4 -15.21 12.77 1.75
N PHE A 5 -13.94 13.17 1.78
CA PHE A 5 -12.81 12.24 1.91
C PHE A 5 -12.82 11.52 3.26
N PHE A 6 -13.10 12.24 4.36
CA PHE A 6 -13.28 11.63 5.68
C PHE A 6 -14.49 10.68 5.72
N LEU A 7 -15.61 11.07 5.11
CA LEU A 7 -16.80 10.21 5.04
C LEU A 7 -16.58 8.97 4.16
N GLN A 8 -15.82 9.08 3.07
CA GLN A 8 -15.42 7.93 2.24
C GLN A 8 -14.40 7.04 2.97
N PHE A 9 -13.54 7.61 3.81
CA PHE A 9 -12.60 6.85 4.63
C PHE A 9 -13.31 6.03 5.71
N PHE A 10 -14.27 6.62 6.44
CA PHE A 10 -14.97 5.94 7.54
C PHE A 10 -16.18 5.11 7.10
N CYS A 11 -16.87 5.52 6.04
CA CYS A 11 -18.14 4.97 5.59
C CYS A 11 -18.01 4.46 4.15
N ASP A 12 -16.95 3.69 3.90
CA ASP A 12 -16.74 3.06 2.61
C ASP A 12 -17.87 2.05 2.36
N LYS A 13 -18.73 2.33 1.38
CA LYS A 13 -19.86 1.46 1.03
C LYS A 13 -19.30 0.23 0.31
N PRO A 14 -19.82 -0.98 0.58
CA PRO A 14 -19.36 -2.17 -0.12
C PRO A 14 -19.54 -1.99 -1.64
N PRO A 15 -18.58 -2.47 -2.46
CA PRO A 15 -18.66 -2.28 -3.90
C PRO A 15 -19.96 -2.90 -4.42
N MET A 16 -20.87 -2.05 -4.93
CA MET A 16 -22.17 -2.45 -5.49
C MET A 16 -22.03 -3.34 -6.75
N TYR A 17 -20.82 -3.44 -7.31
CA TYR A 17 -20.53 -4.24 -8.48
C TYR A 17 -19.44 -5.27 -8.16
N ASN A 18 -19.83 -6.54 -8.07
CA ASN A 18 -18.89 -7.65 -7.97
C ASN A 18 -18.50 -8.09 -9.40
N LYS A 19 -17.23 -7.87 -9.78
CA LYS A 19 -16.69 -8.23 -11.10
C LYS A 19 -16.47 -9.74 -11.26
N TYR A 20 -16.50 -10.48 -10.16
CA TYR A 20 -16.20 -11.91 -10.08
C TYR A 20 -17.40 -12.67 -9.52
N PRO A 21 -17.52 -14.00 -9.78
CA PRO A 21 -18.64 -14.78 -9.26
C PRO A 21 -18.69 -14.72 -7.73
N ASN A 22 -19.90 -14.79 -7.17
CA ASN A 22 -20.09 -14.79 -5.72
C ASN A 22 -19.38 -16.01 -5.10
N LEU A 23 -18.45 -15.73 -4.19
CA LEU A 23 -17.75 -16.75 -3.41
C LEU A 23 -18.68 -17.29 -2.33
N GLU A 24 -18.62 -18.59 -2.04
CA GLU A 24 -19.42 -19.21 -0.97
C GLU A 24 -19.11 -18.61 0.41
N ARG A 25 -17.87 -18.15 0.63
CA ARG A 25 -17.41 -17.48 1.87
C ARG A 25 -16.41 -16.35 1.56
N PRO A 26 -16.87 -15.15 1.20
CA PRO A 26 -15.97 -14.02 0.92
C PRO A 26 -15.28 -13.53 2.20
N SER A 27 -14.09 -12.95 2.06
CA SER A 27 -13.38 -12.34 3.19
C SER A 27 -14.15 -11.12 3.73
N PRO A 28 -14.31 -11.00 5.06
CA PRO A 28 -14.91 -9.82 5.68
C PRO A 28 -14.13 -8.52 5.39
N GLU A 29 -12.84 -8.64 5.03
CA GLU A 29 -12.01 -7.51 4.60
C GLU A 29 -12.63 -6.75 3.42
N ASN A 30 -13.27 -7.44 2.47
CA ASN A 30 -13.85 -6.84 1.27
C ASN A 30 -15.03 -5.91 1.57
N PHE A 31 -15.67 -6.09 2.74
CA PHE A 31 -16.80 -5.29 3.20
C PHE A 31 -16.43 -4.38 4.38
N ALA A 32 -15.17 -4.42 4.83
CA ALA A 32 -14.69 -3.64 5.95
C ALA A 32 -14.34 -2.22 5.51
N SER A 33 -14.70 -1.24 6.34
CA SER A 33 -14.27 0.15 6.14
C SER A 33 -12.74 0.27 6.23
N VAL A 34 -12.17 1.29 5.59
CA VAL A 34 -10.72 1.55 5.63
C VAL A 34 -10.12 1.53 7.04
N PRO A 35 -10.71 2.15 8.08
CA PRO A 35 -10.18 2.04 9.44
C PRO A 35 -10.26 0.61 9.97
N SER A 36 -11.35 -0.12 9.73
CA SER A 36 -11.48 -1.52 10.16
C SER A 36 -10.41 -2.41 9.51
N ARG A 37 -10.05 -2.14 8.25
CA ARG A 37 -8.92 -2.79 7.56
C ARG A 37 -7.57 -2.42 8.19
N LEU A 38 -7.38 -1.16 8.61
CA LEU A 38 -6.16 -0.69 9.24
C LEU A 38 -5.94 -1.30 10.63
N ILE A 39 -6.98 -1.35 11.47
CA ILE A 39 -6.91 -1.92 12.83
C ILE A 39 -7.19 -3.42 12.87
N PHE A 40 -7.32 -4.08 11.70
CA PHE A 40 -7.63 -5.50 11.56
C PHE A 40 -8.87 -5.97 12.34
N SER A 41 -9.83 -5.08 12.60
CA SER A 41 -11.02 -5.40 13.40
C SER A 41 -11.87 -6.50 12.76
N TRP A 42 -11.93 -6.52 11.42
CA TRP A 42 -12.62 -7.55 10.64
C TRP A 42 -12.10 -8.99 10.89
N PHE A 43 -10.87 -9.15 11.37
CA PHE A 43 -10.24 -10.45 11.64
C PHE A 43 -10.56 -10.98 13.06
N THR A 44 -10.98 -10.11 13.98
CA THR A 44 -11.28 -10.43 15.39
C THR A 44 -12.22 -11.64 15.57
N PRO A 45 -13.31 -11.81 14.79
CA PRO A 45 -14.19 -12.97 14.95
C PRO A 45 -13.49 -14.31 14.69
N LEU A 46 -12.54 -14.35 13.74
CA LEU A 46 -11.77 -15.55 13.45
C LEU A 46 -10.79 -15.88 14.58
N VAL A 47 -10.16 -14.86 15.16
CA VAL A 47 -9.28 -15.02 16.34
C VAL A 47 -10.06 -15.59 17.52
N GLN A 48 -11.26 -15.08 17.78
CA GLN A 48 -12.13 -15.59 18.84
C GLN A 48 -12.58 -17.03 18.58
N LEU A 49 -12.81 -17.41 17.31
CA LEU A 49 -13.14 -18.78 16.95
C LEU A 49 -11.96 -19.72 17.19
N GLY A 50 -10.75 -19.32 16.80
CA GLY A 50 -9.51 -20.07 17.03
C GLY A 50 -9.16 -20.24 18.50
N ALA A 51 -9.59 -19.30 19.36
CA ALA A 51 -9.45 -19.45 20.81
C ALA A 51 -10.41 -20.49 21.41
N LYS A 52 -11.55 -20.76 20.74
CA LYS A 52 -12.59 -21.69 21.22
C LYS A 52 -12.44 -23.09 20.63
N LYS A 53 -11.97 -23.21 19.39
CA LYS A 53 -11.79 -24.48 18.69
C LYS A 53 -10.55 -24.45 17.77
N PRO A 54 -9.90 -25.59 17.49
CA PRO A 54 -8.90 -25.65 16.44
C PRO A 54 -9.53 -25.27 15.10
N LEU A 55 -8.86 -24.37 14.37
CA LEU A 55 -9.34 -23.88 13.08
C LEU A 55 -9.18 -24.94 12.00
N GLU A 56 -10.25 -25.19 11.25
CA GLU A 56 -10.22 -26.06 10.07
C GLU A 56 -10.14 -25.23 8.77
N ALA A 57 -9.75 -25.86 7.67
CA ALA A 57 -9.73 -25.19 6.36
C ALA A 57 -11.13 -24.71 5.92
N SER A 58 -12.18 -25.37 6.41
CA SER A 58 -13.57 -24.97 6.21
C SER A 58 -13.90 -23.64 6.91
N ASP A 59 -13.29 -23.35 8.06
CA ASP A 59 -13.53 -22.11 8.82
C ASP A 59 -12.84 -20.89 8.21
N MET A 60 -11.95 -21.09 7.23
CA MET A 60 -11.21 -20.01 6.60
C MET A 60 -12.02 -19.29 5.52
N PHE A 61 -11.72 -18.01 5.36
CA PHE A 61 -12.29 -17.21 4.29
C PHE A 61 -11.67 -17.58 2.94
N THR A 62 -12.47 -17.48 1.87
CA THR A 62 -11.93 -17.67 0.53
C THR A 62 -11.04 -16.48 0.16
N LEU A 63 -9.88 -16.78 -0.43
CA LEU A 63 -8.95 -15.75 -0.88
C LEU A 63 -9.61 -14.89 -1.96
N ASP A 64 -9.40 -13.58 -1.85
CA ASP A 64 -9.90 -12.66 -2.87
C ASP A 64 -9.24 -12.92 -4.24
N HIS A 65 -9.99 -12.67 -5.31
CA HIS A 65 -9.49 -12.89 -6.67
C HIS A 65 -8.23 -12.05 -6.94
N GLU A 66 -8.13 -10.84 -6.42
CA GLU A 66 -6.96 -9.97 -6.65
C GLU A 66 -5.69 -10.49 -5.97
N ASN A 67 -5.85 -11.19 -4.85
CA ASN A 67 -4.77 -11.78 -4.06
C ASN A 67 -4.41 -13.21 -4.51
N THR A 68 -5.18 -13.78 -5.44
CA THR A 68 -4.91 -15.11 -5.98
C THR A 68 -3.70 -15.10 -6.92
N SER A 69 -2.88 -16.15 -6.87
CA SER A 69 -1.68 -16.28 -7.72
C SER A 69 -1.99 -16.08 -9.21
N LYS A 70 -3.13 -16.59 -9.69
CA LYS A 70 -3.59 -16.41 -11.07
C LYS A 70 -3.69 -14.92 -11.46
N ALA A 71 -4.29 -14.09 -10.62
CA ALA A 71 -4.45 -12.66 -10.92
C ALA A 71 -3.12 -11.90 -10.85
N ILE A 72 -2.30 -12.19 -9.84
CA ILE A 72 -0.97 -11.58 -9.67
C ILE A 72 -0.07 -11.94 -10.86
N ILE A 73 -0.03 -13.21 -11.24
CA ILE A 73 0.77 -13.71 -12.37
C ILE A 73 0.27 -13.08 -13.68
N CYS A 74 -1.05 -12.98 -13.90
CA CYS A 74 -1.57 -12.31 -15.10
C CYS A 74 -1.17 -10.83 -15.16
N LYS A 75 -1.26 -10.07 -14.06
CA LYS A 75 -0.82 -8.66 -13.99
C LYS A 75 0.68 -8.54 -14.28
N PHE A 76 1.49 -9.38 -13.63
CA PHE A 76 2.94 -9.41 -13.81
C PHE A 76 3.34 -9.77 -15.25
N TYR A 77 2.76 -10.84 -15.81
CA TYR A 77 3.07 -11.31 -17.16
C TYR A 77 2.69 -10.27 -18.22
N LYS A 78 1.56 -9.59 -18.05
CA LYS A 78 1.16 -8.47 -18.92
C LYS A 78 2.21 -7.34 -18.91
N ASN A 79 2.68 -6.94 -17.73
CA ASN A 79 3.71 -5.91 -17.60
C ASN A 79 5.07 -6.36 -18.14
N LEU A 80 5.39 -7.64 -17.98
CA LEU A 80 6.60 -8.25 -18.54
C LEU A 80 6.57 -8.24 -20.07
N LEU A 81 5.48 -8.69 -20.70
CA LEU A 81 5.31 -8.68 -22.16
C LEU A 81 5.44 -7.28 -22.75
N VAL A 82 4.78 -6.27 -22.15
CA VAL A 82 4.92 -4.87 -22.57
C VAL A 82 6.37 -4.39 -22.49
N SER A 83 7.13 -4.87 -21.50
CA SER A 83 8.54 -4.50 -21.34
C SER A 83 9.41 -5.16 -22.42
N VAL A 84 9.12 -6.42 -22.77
CA VAL A 84 9.77 -7.14 -23.87
C VAL A 84 9.50 -6.45 -25.21
N GLU A 85 8.24 -6.08 -25.47
CA GLU A 85 7.85 -5.42 -26.72
C GLU A 85 8.55 -4.06 -26.90
N LYS A 86 8.56 -3.23 -25.84
CA LYS A 86 9.27 -1.93 -25.84
C LYS A 86 10.77 -2.05 -26.11
N MET A 87 11.38 -3.17 -25.74
CA MET A 87 12.79 -3.43 -25.99
C MET A 87 13.06 -3.98 -27.40
N ASN A 88 12.08 -4.65 -28.02
CA ASN A 88 12.17 -5.14 -29.39
C ASN A 88 11.89 -4.07 -30.44
N GLN A 89 11.38 -2.89 -30.04
CA GLN A 89 11.22 -1.77 -30.96
C GLN A 89 12.59 -1.21 -31.40
N PRO A 90 12.80 -0.98 -32.70
CA PRO A 90 14.04 -0.41 -33.20
C PRO A 90 14.21 1.00 -32.62
N LYS A 91 15.28 1.23 -31.87
CA LYS A 91 15.64 2.57 -31.40
C LYS A 91 16.27 3.33 -32.56
N VAL A 92 15.66 4.44 -32.95
CA VAL A 92 16.23 5.37 -33.91
C VAL A 92 17.24 6.25 -33.14
N SER A 93 18.53 6.11 -33.43
CA SER A 93 19.55 7.05 -32.94
C SER A 93 19.85 8.03 -34.05
N TYR A 94 19.72 9.32 -33.74
CA TYR A 94 20.09 10.40 -34.64
C TYR A 94 21.57 10.71 -34.39
N ASP A 95 22.43 10.36 -35.36
CA ASP A 95 23.82 10.83 -35.33
C ASP A 95 23.83 12.31 -35.71
N LYS A 96 24.46 13.15 -34.87
CA LYS A 96 24.59 14.59 -35.12
C LYS A 96 25.72 14.92 -36.10
N ARG A 97 26.60 13.96 -36.43
CA ARG A 97 27.77 14.16 -37.32
C ARG A 97 27.55 13.70 -38.76
N SER A 98 26.67 12.75 -39.00
CA SER A 98 26.30 12.27 -40.33
C SER A 98 24.78 12.32 -40.44
N SER A 99 24.23 12.99 -41.45
CA SER A 99 22.79 13.13 -41.70
C SER A 99 22.09 11.81 -42.09
N GLU A 100 22.65 10.67 -41.71
CA GLU A 100 22.13 9.34 -41.98
C GLU A 100 21.36 8.79 -40.77
N VAL A 101 20.11 8.40 -41.02
CA VAL A 101 19.26 7.75 -40.01
C VAL A 101 19.52 6.24 -40.06
N GLY A 102 20.43 5.76 -39.21
CA GLY A 102 20.73 4.33 -39.10
C GLY A 102 19.75 3.58 -38.20
N LEU A 103 19.08 2.54 -38.73
CA LEU A 103 18.23 1.64 -37.94
C LEU A 103 19.07 0.48 -37.40
N TYR A 104 19.59 0.59 -36.18
CA TYR A 104 20.35 -0.50 -35.56
C TYR A 104 19.44 -1.39 -34.71
N ARG A 105 19.50 -2.70 -34.95
CA ARG A 105 18.85 -3.70 -34.10
C ARG A 105 19.78 -3.97 -32.92
N THR A 106 19.47 -3.41 -31.74
CA THR A 106 20.24 -3.68 -30.53
C THR A 106 20.21 -5.17 -30.23
N VAL A 107 21.40 -5.78 -30.19
CA VAL A 107 21.62 -7.18 -29.83
C VAL A 107 20.95 -7.49 -28.49
N LYS A 108 20.16 -8.58 -28.47
CA LYS A 108 19.40 -9.19 -27.36
C LYS A 108 19.17 -8.29 -26.12
N PRO A 109 17.98 -7.71 -25.95
CA PRO A 109 17.68 -6.96 -24.73
C PRO A 109 17.67 -7.90 -23.53
N GLN A 110 18.42 -7.54 -22.49
CA GLN A 110 18.31 -8.17 -21.18
C GLN A 110 16.94 -7.80 -20.60
N ILE A 111 16.03 -8.76 -20.56
CA ILE A 111 14.71 -8.55 -19.98
C ILE A 111 14.90 -8.38 -18.47
N SER A 112 14.79 -7.14 -17.98
CA SER A 112 14.86 -6.89 -16.54
C SER A 112 13.55 -7.33 -15.88
N ILE A 113 13.54 -8.58 -15.40
CA ILE A 113 12.45 -9.14 -14.60
C ILE A 113 12.18 -8.26 -13.38
N PHE A 114 13.25 -7.76 -12.75
CA PHE A 114 13.18 -6.88 -11.59
C PHE A 114 12.43 -5.57 -11.91
N ALA A 115 12.68 -4.96 -13.08
CA ALA A 115 11.95 -3.76 -13.49
C ALA A 115 10.44 -4.01 -13.68
N ALA A 116 10.06 -5.16 -14.25
CA ALA A 116 8.65 -5.54 -14.40
C ALA A 116 8.00 -5.87 -13.04
N LEU A 117 8.76 -6.47 -12.12
CA LEU A 117 8.34 -6.76 -10.75
C LEU A 117 8.08 -5.46 -9.99
N CYS A 118 9.07 -4.56 -9.97
CA CYS A 118 8.93 -3.23 -9.36
C CYS A 118 7.73 -2.49 -9.94
N LYS A 119 7.55 -2.47 -11.27
CA LYS A 119 6.40 -1.79 -11.89
C LYS A 119 5.05 -2.38 -11.47
N THR A 120 4.99 -3.68 -11.18
CA THR A 120 3.75 -4.37 -10.77
C THR A 120 3.41 -4.12 -9.30
N PHE A 121 4.42 -4.11 -8.41
CA PHE A 121 4.21 -4.02 -6.96
C PHE A 121 4.47 -2.63 -6.36
N TRP A 122 4.97 -1.68 -7.14
CA TRP A 122 5.28 -0.32 -6.68
C TRP A 122 4.13 0.39 -5.95
N PRO A 123 2.86 0.34 -6.42
CA PRO A 123 1.77 1.03 -5.72
C PRO A 123 1.60 0.54 -4.27
N SER A 124 1.68 -0.77 -4.05
CA SER A 124 1.58 -1.37 -2.72
C SER A 124 2.78 -0.99 -1.84
N PHE A 125 3.99 -0.97 -2.42
CA PHE A 125 5.20 -0.55 -1.71
C PHE A 125 5.15 0.93 -1.32
N LEU A 126 4.68 1.81 -2.22
CA LEU A 126 4.57 3.23 -1.99
C LEU A 126 3.60 3.53 -0.82
N MET A 127 2.45 2.85 -0.78
CA MET A 127 1.49 3.01 0.31
C MET A 127 2.09 2.62 1.65
N GLY A 128 2.79 1.48 1.72
CA GLY A 128 3.49 1.05 2.93
C GLY A 128 4.60 2.02 3.34
N SER A 129 5.36 2.53 2.36
CA SER A 129 6.41 3.53 2.59
C SER A 129 5.86 4.82 3.19
N LEU A 130 4.71 5.31 2.72
CA LEU A 130 4.09 6.53 3.25
C LEU A 130 3.66 6.37 4.71
N ILE A 131 3.03 5.24 5.05
CA ILE A 131 2.65 4.93 6.44
C ILE A 131 3.89 4.88 7.32
N LYS A 132 4.97 4.26 6.83
CA LYS A 132 6.23 4.19 7.56
C LYS A 132 6.88 5.56 7.75
N CYS A 133 6.88 6.41 6.74
CA CYS A 133 7.38 7.78 6.88
C CYS A 133 6.61 8.57 7.94
N PHE A 134 5.28 8.46 7.97
CA PHE A 134 4.47 9.12 8.99
C PHE A 134 4.80 8.60 10.39
N HIS A 135 4.94 7.28 10.54
CA HIS A 135 5.36 6.66 11.77
C HIS A 135 6.75 7.15 12.22
N ASP A 136 7.72 7.17 11.31
CA ASP A 136 9.09 7.61 11.63
C ASP A 136 9.10 9.08 12.08
N ILE A 137 8.35 9.97 11.42
CA ILE A 137 8.16 11.36 11.83
C ILE A 137 7.58 11.43 13.25
N ALA A 138 6.51 10.68 13.55
CA ALA A 138 5.90 10.66 14.88
C ALA A 138 6.89 10.21 15.96
N VAL A 139 7.71 9.20 15.68
CA VAL A 139 8.76 8.74 16.60
C VAL A 139 9.85 9.79 16.81
N PHE A 140 10.22 10.56 15.77
CA PHE A 140 11.20 11.65 15.89
C PHE A 140 10.68 12.87 16.66
N ILE A 141 9.36 13.09 16.68
CA ILE A 141 8.76 14.17 17.47
C ILE A 141 8.85 13.89 18.98
N ASN A 142 8.83 12.62 19.39
CA ASN A 142 8.90 12.21 20.80
C ASN A 142 10.10 12.80 21.58
N PRO A 143 11.37 12.66 21.14
CA PRO A 143 12.52 13.25 21.85
C PRO A 143 12.50 14.79 21.86
N GLN A 144 11.88 15.44 20.87
CA GLN A 144 11.72 16.90 20.86
C GLN A 144 10.67 17.33 21.89
N LEU A 145 9.53 16.63 21.94
CA LEU A 145 8.49 16.88 22.95
C LEU A 145 9.01 16.75 24.37
N LEU A 146 9.85 15.74 24.65
CA LEU A 146 10.46 15.56 25.96
C LEU A 146 11.29 16.79 26.38
N ASN A 147 12.08 17.35 25.46
CA ASN A 147 12.87 18.56 25.73
C ASN A 147 11.98 19.80 25.97
N LEU A 148 10.88 19.95 25.23
CA LEU A 148 9.92 21.04 25.47
C LEU A 148 9.23 20.91 26.83
N VAL A 149 8.88 19.71 27.27
CA VAL A 149 8.29 19.47 28.59
C VAL A 149 9.30 19.77 29.70
N ILE A 150 10.56 19.35 29.55
CA ILE A 150 11.63 19.67 30.53
C ILE A 150 11.90 21.18 30.58
N SER A 151 11.84 21.87 29.44
CA SER A 151 11.98 23.32 29.40
C SER A 151 10.77 24.03 30.03
N PHE A 152 9.57 23.47 29.85
CA PHE A 152 8.33 24.00 30.45
C PHE A 152 8.33 23.85 31.96
N VAL A 153 8.73 22.69 32.52
CA VAL A 153 8.78 22.51 33.98
C VAL A 153 9.80 23.43 34.66
N SER A 154 10.79 23.92 33.92
CA SER A 154 11.80 24.85 34.41
C SER A 154 11.38 26.33 34.27
N SER A 155 10.23 26.63 33.65
CA SER A 155 9.75 27.98 33.35
C SER A 155 8.35 28.21 33.92
N ASP A 156 8.02 29.43 34.37
CA ASP A 156 6.69 29.76 34.92
C ASP A 156 5.68 30.11 33.80
N GLU A 157 5.62 29.26 32.76
CA GLU A 157 4.72 29.43 31.61
C GLU A 157 3.30 28.89 31.88
N SER A 158 2.33 29.31 31.05
CA SER A 158 0.93 28.93 31.22
C SER A 158 0.67 27.42 31.07
N LEU A 159 -0.04 26.85 32.04
CA LEU A 159 -0.39 25.42 32.15
C LEU A 159 -1.00 24.80 30.88
N TRP A 160 -1.72 25.57 30.07
CA TRP A 160 -2.36 25.07 28.85
C TRP A 160 -1.34 24.58 27.81
N LYS A 161 -0.16 25.21 27.73
CA LYS A 161 0.93 24.74 26.84
C LYS A 161 1.50 23.41 27.31
N GLY A 162 1.68 23.25 28.63
CA GLY A 162 2.07 21.96 29.23
C GLY A 162 1.05 20.86 28.95
N CYS A 163 -0.26 21.14 29.07
CA CYS A 163 -1.31 20.20 28.70
C CYS A 163 -1.28 19.84 27.21
N MET A 164 -1.02 20.80 26.31
CA MET A 164 -0.87 20.52 24.87
C MET A 164 0.33 19.61 24.59
N TYR A 165 1.49 19.82 25.23
CA TYR A 165 2.65 18.96 25.02
C TYR A 165 2.46 17.56 25.63
N ALA A 166 1.83 17.45 26.80
CA ALA A 166 1.53 16.18 27.44
C ALA A 166 0.49 15.35 26.66
N THR A 167 -0.52 16.01 26.08
CA THR A 167 -1.52 15.33 25.21
C THR A 167 -0.92 14.88 23.88
N LEU A 168 0.11 15.56 23.38
CA LEU A 168 0.83 15.15 22.17
C LEU A 168 1.83 13.99 22.41
N MET A 169 2.19 13.74 23.68
CA MET A 169 3.09 12.66 24.09
C MET A 169 2.35 11.34 24.37
N LEU A 170 1.03 11.39 24.57
CA LEU A 170 0.15 10.24 24.77
C LEU A 170 -0.20 9.57 23.42
#